data_AF-A0A6L8UL32-F1
#
_entry.id   AF-A0A6L8UL32-F1
#
_cell.length_a   1.000
_cell.length_b   1.000
_cell.length_c   1.000
_cell.angle_alpha   90.00
_cell.angle_beta   90.00
_cell.angle_gamma   90.00
#
_symmetry.space_group_name_H-M   'P 1'
#
loop_
_entity.id
_entity.type
_entity.pdbx_description
1 polymer ?
#
loop_
_entity_poly.entity_id
_entity_poly.type
_entity_poly.pdbx_seq_one_letter_code
_entity_poly.pdbx_strand_id
1 'polypeptide(L)'
;MMKKIVILLLFSAFALNSFAQSEVTVAPEKNVLKVNTLSLLVGTGSIFYEREISDLVSAQMGVGYMGYTLGKTKFSGLILTPECKFYIRNNAIDGFYFAPYLRYNKFGYESKEGDNEGQYSSYGGGL
;
A
#
# COMPACT_ATOMS: atom_id res chain seq x y z
N MET A 1 5.38 38.57 -13.80
CA MET A 1 6.34 37.51 -14.18
C MET A 1 7.19 37.04 -12.98
N MET A 2 7.72 37.95 -12.16
CA MET A 2 8.57 37.62 -10.99
C MET A 2 7.90 36.73 -9.92
N LYS A 3 6.59 36.89 -9.65
CA LYS A 3 5.87 36.05 -8.67
C LYS A 3 5.86 34.55 -9.02
N LYS A 4 5.84 34.19 -10.31
CA LYS A 4 5.86 32.79 -10.76
C LYS A 4 7.25 32.16 -10.56
N ILE A 5 8.31 32.95 -10.70
CA ILE A 5 9.69 32.53 -10.49
C ILE A 5 9.97 32.30 -8.99
N VAL A 6 9.43 33.17 -8.12
CA VAL A 6 9.53 33.00 -6.65
C VAL A 6 8.80 31.73 -6.18
N ILE A 7 7.62 31.43 -6.75
CA ILE A 7 6.88 30.20 -6.43
C ILE A 7 7.62 28.95 -6.91
N LEU A 8 8.23 29.00 -8.10
CA LEU A 8 9.02 27.88 -8.64
C LEU A 8 10.28 27.60 -7.81
N LEU A 9 10.94 28.67 -7.33
CA LEU A 9 12.09 28.58 -6.42
C LEU A 9 11.68 28.00 -5.05
N LEU A 10 10.55 28.41 -4.49
CA LEU A 10 10.01 27.83 -3.25
C LEU A 10 9.66 26.35 -3.38
N PHE A 11 9.11 25.93 -4.53
CA PHE A 11 8.85 24.51 -4.81
C PHE A 11 10.14 23.68 -4.92
N SER A 12 11.20 24.25 -5.52
CA SER A 12 12.50 23.59 -5.62
C SER A 12 13.20 23.40 -4.26
N ALA A 13 13.02 24.35 -3.34
CA ALA A 13 13.58 24.24 -1.98
C ALA A 13 12.93 23.13 -1.14
N PHE A 14 11.66 22.79 -1.41
CA PHE A 14 10.99 21.64 -0.79
C PHE A 14 11.48 20.29 -1.33
N ALA A 15 12.01 20.25 -2.56
CA ALA A 15 12.49 19.01 -3.19
C ALA A 15 13.87 18.57 -2.69
N LEU A 16 14.67 19.46 -2.08
CA LEU A 16 16.05 19.17 -1.67
C LEU A 16 16.16 18.38 -0.34
N ASN A 17 15.08 18.26 0.43
CA ASN A 17 15.08 17.50 1.70
C ASN A 17 14.77 15.99 1.53
N SER A 18 14.71 15.48 0.30
CA SER A 18 14.32 14.08 0.04
C SER A 18 15.50 13.09 -0.05
N PHE A 19 16.72 13.48 0.36
CA PHE A 19 17.89 12.61 0.43
C PHE A 19 18.40 12.47 1.88
N ALA A 20 17.53 11.95 2.76
CA ALA A 20 17.93 11.47 4.08
C ALA A 20 18.01 9.94 4.06
N GLN A 21 18.87 9.37 3.20
CA GLN A 21 19.31 7.99 3.37
C GLN A 21 20.58 8.04 4.22
N SER A 22 20.40 8.07 5.54
CA SER A 22 21.44 7.63 6.46
C SER A 22 21.76 6.17 6.12
N GLU A 23 23.03 5.80 6.05
CA GLU A 23 23.44 4.39 6.05
C GLU A 23 22.91 3.77 7.35
N VAL A 24 21.77 3.11 7.28
CA VAL A 24 21.25 2.37 8.41
C VAL A 24 22.00 1.05 8.42
N THR A 25 22.95 0.92 9.34
CA THR A 25 23.42 -0.39 9.81
C THR A 25 22.30 -1.06 10.59
N VAL A 26 21.21 -1.41 9.90
CA VAL A 26 20.16 -2.24 10.48
C VAL A 26 20.71 -3.66 10.54
N ALA A 27 20.52 -4.33 11.67
CA ALA A 27 20.52 -5.78 11.65
C ALA A 27 19.56 -6.24 10.52
N PRO A 28 19.90 -7.27 9.73
CA PRO A 28 19.08 -7.68 8.59
C PRO A 28 17.62 -7.80 9.04
N GLU A 29 16.76 -6.91 8.53
CA GLU A 29 15.37 -6.79 8.98
C GLU A 29 14.60 -8.00 8.49
N LYS A 30 14.66 -9.12 9.21
CA LYS A 30 13.99 -10.34 8.75
C LYS A 30 12.48 -10.19 8.59
N ASN A 31 11.87 -9.20 9.25
CA ASN A 31 10.43 -8.98 9.26
C ASN A 31 10.10 -7.49 9.31
N VAL A 32 9.20 -7.03 8.45
CA VAL A 32 8.77 -5.63 8.37
C VAL A 32 7.26 -5.54 8.30
N LEU A 33 6.69 -4.61 9.06
CA LEU A 33 5.30 -4.22 8.95
C LEU A 33 5.18 -2.91 8.19
N LYS A 34 4.50 -2.94 7.05
CA LYS A 34 4.30 -1.80 6.17
C LYS A 34 2.85 -1.34 6.24
N VAL A 35 2.62 -0.04 6.10
CA VAL A 35 1.28 0.56 6.07
C VAL A 35 1.12 1.37 4.79
N ASN A 36 -0.04 1.27 4.14
CA ASN A 36 -0.35 2.08 2.96
C ASN A 36 -1.13 3.33 3.40
N THR A 37 -0.44 4.47 3.44
CA THR A 37 -1.05 5.74 3.84
C THR A 37 -1.89 6.37 2.73
N LEU A 38 -1.60 6.07 1.46
CA LEU A 38 -2.37 6.58 0.31
C LEU A 38 -3.75 5.92 0.23
N SER A 39 -3.86 4.63 0.55
CA SER A 39 -5.14 3.93 0.54
C SER A 39 -6.13 4.50 1.56
N LEU A 40 -5.64 5.11 2.65
CA LEU A 40 -6.47 5.77 3.64
C LEU A 40 -7.24 6.96 3.05
N LEU A 41 -6.66 7.68 2.07
CA LEU A 41 -7.32 8.81 1.40
C LEU A 41 -8.57 8.38 0.64
N VAL A 42 -8.62 7.11 0.20
CA VAL A 42 -9.77 6.51 -0.47
C VAL A 42 -10.56 5.56 0.45
N GLY A 43 -10.41 5.71 1.77
CA GLY A 43 -11.22 4.99 2.77
C GLY A 43 -10.82 3.54 2.99
N THR A 44 -9.56 3.16 2.68
CA THR A 44 -9.06 1.80 2.87
C THR A 44 -7.83 1.81 3.79
N GLY A 45 -7.96 1.23 4.98
CA GLY A 45 -6.80 0.90 5.81
C GLY A 45 -6.10 -0.33 5.27
N SER A 46 -4.77 -0.33 5.15
CA SER A 46 -4.04 -1.51 4.70
C SER A 46 -2.70 -1.65 5.40
N ILE A 47 -2.46 -2.86 5.90
CA ILE A 47 -1.23 -3.28 6.55
C ILE A 47 -0.65 -4.47 5.79
N PHE A 48 0.67 -4.57 5.77
CA PHE A 48 1.37 -5.65 5.09
C PHE A 48 2.51 -6.14 5.95
N TYR A 49 2.51 -7.43 6.26
CA TYR A 49 3.64 -8.07 6.89
C TYR A 49 4.51 -8.71 5.82
N GLU A 50 5.78 -8.33 5.77
CA GLU A 50 6.78 -8.87 4.86
C GLU A 50 7.87 -9.57 5.66
N ARG A 51 8.28 -10.75 5.19
CA ARG A 51 9.36 -11.52 5.77
C ARG A 51 10.42 -11.81 4.72
N GLU A 52 11.66 -11.51 5.06
CA GLU A 52 12.82 -11.92 4.29
C GLU A 52 12.95 -13.45 4.34
N ILE A 53 13.09 -14.06 3.16
CA ILE A 53 13.37 -15.49 3.00
C ILE A 53 14.85 -15.68 2.68
N SER A 54 15.40 -14.81 1.84
CA SER A 54 16.83 -14.66 1.54
C SER A 54 17.11 -13.24 1.08
N ASP A 55 18.39 -12.88 0.91
CA ASP A 55 18.80 -11.56 0.41
C ASP A 55 18.20 -11.20 -0.96
N LEU A 56 17.69 -12.17 -1.73
CA LEU A 56 17.08 -11.99 -3.05
C LEU A 56 15.55 -12.13 -3.05
N VAL A 57 14.95 -12.66 -1.97
CA VAL A 57 13.54 -13.04 -1.97
C VAL A 57 12.88 -12.71 -0.64
N SER A 58 11.70 -12.10 -0.71
CA SER A 58 10.81 -11.96 0.45
C SER A 58 9.39 -12.42 0.11
N ALA A 59 8.62 -12.75 1.15
CA ALA A 59 7.21 -13.06 1.05
C ALA A 59 6.41 -12.06 1.87
N GLN A 60 5.28 -11.60 1.34
CA GLN A 60 4.42 -10.61 1.97
C GLN A 60 2.96 -11.07 2.01
N MET A 61 2.27 -10.74 3.10
CA MET A 61 0.83 -10.86 3.24
C MET A 61 0.24 -9.50 3.59
N GLY A 62 -0.56 -8.97 2.67
CA GLY A 62 -1.36 -7.76 2.85
C GLY A 62 -2.76 -8.05 3.37
N VAL A 63 -3.21 -7.26 4.33
CA VAL A 63 -4.61 -7.20 4.78
C VAL A 63 -5.09 -5.76 4.68
N GLY A 64 -6.16 -5.57 3.92
CA GLY A 64 -6.85 -4.30 3.77
C GLY A 64 -8.30 -4.37 4.22
N TYR A 65 -8.78 -3.29 4.83
CA TYR A 65 -10.19 -3.11 5.11
C TYR A 65 -10.66 -1.79 4.52
N MET A 66 -11.62 -1.88 3.60
CA MET A 66 -12.30 -0.73 3.01
C MET A 66 -13.52 -0.41 3.87
N GLY A 67 -13.72 0.88 4.15
CA GLY A 67 -14.89 1.36 4.87
C GLY A 67 -15.15 2.81 4.52
N TYR A 68 -16.20 3.07 3.75
CA TYR A 68 -16.66 4.42 3.46
C TYR A 68 -18.18 4.47 3.31
N THR A 69 -18.75 5.64 3.60
CA THR A 69 -20.19 5.88 3.49
C THR A 69 -20.43 6.90 2.40
N LEU A 70 -21.32 6.56 1.46
CA LEU A 70 -21.77 7.46 0.40
C LEU A 70 -23.29 7.66 0.55
N GLY A 71 -23.69 8.85 1.01
CA GLY A 71 -25.09 9.13 1.33
C GLY A 71 -25.62 8.22 2.43
N LYS A 72 -26.67 7.43 2.12
CA LYS A 72 -27.28 6.45 3.02
C LYS A 72 -26.75 5.02 2.86
N THR A 73 -25.76 4.82 1.99
CA THR A 73 -25.19 3.50 1.69
C THR A 73 -23.79 3.40 2.30
N LYS A 74 -23.57 2.36 3.10
CA LYS A 74 -22.27 2.03 3.68
C LYS A 74 -21.62 0.95 2.82
N PHE A 75 -20.40 1.19 2.38
CA PHE A 75 -19.58 0.20 1.69
C PHE A 75 -18.48 -0.27 2.62
N SER A 76 -18.26 -1.59 2.66
CA SER A 76 -17.15 -2.15 3.39
C SER A 76 -16.59 -3.39 2.72
N GLY A 77 -15.38 -3.79 3.10
CA GLY A 77 -14.90 -5.10 2.69
C GLY A 77 -13.47 -5.41 3.07
N LEU A 78 -13.13 -6.69 2.94
CA LEU A 78 -11.83 -7.26 3.24
C LEU A 78 -11.05 -7.48 1.95
N ILE A 79 -9.77 -7.15 1.98
CA ILE A 79 -8.81 -7.36 0.90
C ILE A 79 -7.65 -8.18 1.45
N LEU A 80 -7.32 -9.31 0.83
CA LEU A 80 -6.16 -10.13 1.16
C LEU A 80 -5.23 -10.17 -0.05
N THR A 81 -3.93 -9.92 0.16
CA THR A 81 -2.94 -9.84 -0.92
C THR A 81 -1.66 -10.58 -0.55
N PRO A 82 -1.58 -11.90 -0.82
CA PRO A 82 -0.30 -12.60 -0.80
C PRO A 82 0.58 -12.19 -1.99
N GLU A 83 1.87 -12.00 -1.74
CA GLU A 83 2.84 -11.52 -2.72
C GLU A 83 4.22 -12.13 -2.46
N CYS A 84 4.95 -12.46 -3.54
CA CYS A 84 6.36 -12.86 -3.48
C CYS A 84 7.20 -11.81 -4.18
N LYS A 85 8.24 -11.30 -3.52
CA LYS A 85 9.11 -10.27 -4.08
C LYS A 85 10.47 -10.85 -4.41
N PHE A 86 10.95 -10.51 -5.60
CA PHE A 86 12.25 -10.90 -6.11
C PHE A 86 13.09 -9.66 -6.34
N TYR A 87 14.16 -9.54 -5.58
CA TYR A 87 15.02 -8.36 -5.58
C TYR A 87 16.11 -8.50 -6.65
N ILE A 88 16.40 -7.40 -7.34
CA ILE A 88 17.40 -7.39 -8.42
C ILE A 88 18.82 -7.57 -7.87
N ARG A 89 19.05 -7.21 -6.61
CA ARG A 89 20.31 -7.33 -5.88
C ARG A 89 20.04 -7.94 -4.51
N ASN A 90 21.10 -8.43 -3.85
CA ASN A 90 21.08 -9.00 -2.50
C ASN A 90 20.77 -7.91 -1.44
N ASN A 91 19.55 -7.38 -1.48
CA ASN A 91 19.05 -6.34 -0.60
C ASN A 91 17.53 -6.49 -0.50
N ALA A 92 17.08 -7.63 0.00
CA ALA A 92 15.67 -7.87 0.25
C ALA A 92 15.09 -6.79 1.18
N ILE A 93 13.79 -6.57 1.08
CA ILE A 93 12.97 -5.58 1.79
C ILE A 93 13.16 -4.13 1.32
N ASP A 94 14.41 -3.71 1.11
CA ASP A 94 14.76 -2.31 0.80
C ASP A 94 15.18 -2.07 -0.66
N GLY A 95 15.52 -3.14 -1.40
CA GLY A 95 15.97 -3.06 -2.78
C GLY A 95 14.84 -2.93 -3.81
N PHE A 96 15.22 -2.69 -5.06
CA PHE A 96 14.30 -2.78 -6.20
C PHE A 96 13.91 -4.24 -6.45
N TYR A 97 12.63 -4.47 -6.72
CA TYR A 97 12.07 -5.79 -6.92
C TYR A 97 11.01 -5.82 -8.02
N PHE A 98 10.70 -7.04 -8.48
CA PHE A 98 9.45 -7.36 -9.17
C PHE A 98 8.64 -8.29 -8.27
N ALA A 99 7.30 -8.21 -8.31
CA ALA A 99 6.45 -8.84 -7.29
C ALA A 99 5.14 -9.41 -7.86
N PRO A 100 5.14 -10.69 -8.29
CA PRO A 100 3.87 -11.36 -8.56
C PRO A 100 3.00 -11.42 -7.30
N TYR A 101 1.73 -11.07 -7.47
CA TYR A 101 0.77 -11.10 -6.38
C TYR A 101 -0.56 -11.72 -6.81
N LEU A 102 -1.27 -12.25 -5.81
CA LEU A 102 -2.69 -12.57 -5.93
C LEU A 102 -3.46 -11.64 -5.00
N ARG A 103 -4.73 -11.40 -5.32
CA ARG A 103 -5.63 -10.61 -4.49
C ARG A 103 -6.99 -11.27 -4.40
N TYR A 104 -7.49 -11.39 -3.18
CA TYR A 104 -8.87 -11.72 -2.90
C TYR A 104 -9.56 -10.51 -2.29
N ASN A 105 -10.75 -10.18 -2.79
CA ASN A 105 -11.58 -9.12 -2.24
C ASN A 105 -12.95 -9.68 -1.89
N LYS A 106 -13.48 -9.26 -0.76
CA LYS A 106 -14.88 -9.47 -0.39
C LYS A 106 -15.47 -8.14 0.06
N PHE A 107 -16.31 -7.57 -0.80
CA PHE A 107 -17.00 -6.31 -0.55
C PHE A 107 -18.47 -6.57 -0.23
N GLY A 108 -19.03 -5.68 0.56
CA GLY A 108 -20.46 -5.61 0.83
C GLY A 108 -20.94 -4.18 0.86
N TYR A 109 -22.24 -4.00 0.66
CA TYR A 109 -22.89 -2.73 0.89
C TYR A 109 -24.16 -2.93 1.71
N GLU A 110 -24.48 -1.92 2.52
CA GLU A 110 -25.70 -1.83 3.31
C GLU A 110 -26.36 -0.49 2.98
N SER A 111 -27.56 -0.51 2.41
CA SER A 111 -28.37 0.68 2.16
C SER A 111 -29.42 0.84 3.25
N LYS A 112 -29.41 1.98 3.94
CA LYS A 112 -30.49 2.36 4.87
C LYS A 112 -31.77 2.81 4.15
N GLU A 113 -31.73 2.89 2.82
CA GLU A 113 -32.89 3.16 1.98
C GLU A 113 -33.41 1.80 1.46
N GLY A 114 -34.40 1.27 2.18
CA GLY A 114 -35.10 0.03 1.82
C GLY A 114 -34.50 -1.28 2.33
N ASP A 115 -33.64 -1.27 3.36
CA ASP A 115 -33.03 -2.46 3.98
C ASP A 115 -32.42 -3.43 2.94
N ASN A 116 -31.68 -2.89 1.98
CA ASN A 116 -31.03 -3.67 0.94
C ASN A 116 -29.56 -3.91 1.29
N GLU A 117 -29.15 -5.18 1.26
CA GLU A 117 -27.77 -5.62 1.40
C GLU A 117 -27.29 -6.40 0.18
N GLY A 118 -25.99 -6.36 -0.09
CA GLY A 118 -25.39 -7.16 -1.14
C GLY A 118 -23.93 -7.46 -0.88
N GLN A 119 -23.46 -8.61 -1.37
CA GLN A 119 -22.07 -9.04 -1.26
C GLN A 119 -21.49 -9.34 -2.63
N TYR A 120 -20.21 -9.02 -2.80
CA TYR A 120 -19.44 -9.29 -4.00
C TYR A 120 -18.05 -9.79 -3.61
N SER A 121 -17.65 -10.93 -4.15
CA SER A 121 -16.31 -11.48 -3.98
C SER A 121 -15.59 -11.54 -5.32
N SER A 122 -14.31 -11.20 -5.33
CA SER A 122 -13.48 -11.28 -6.53
C SER A 122 -12.08 -11.77 -6.23
N TYR A 123 -11.47 -12.34 -7.26
CA TYR A 123 -10.06 -12.75 -7.28
C TYR A 123 -9.35 -12.00 -8.41
N GLY A 124 -8.07 -11.71 -8.20
CA GLY A 124 -7.21 -11.09 -9.19
C GLY A 124 -5.75 -11.39 -8.91
N GLY A 125 -4.87 -10.87 -9.75
CA GLY A 125 -3.44 -11.00 -9.60
C GLY A 125 -2.70 -10.22 -10.68
N GLY A 126 -1.38 -10.14 -10.53
CA GLY A 126 -0.52 -9.38 -11.44
C GLY A 126 0.97 -9.66 -11.20
N LEU A 127 1.80 -8.87 -11.88
CA LEU A 127 3.26 -8.85 -11.78
C LEU A 127 3.74 -7.40 -11.59
#